data_AF-A0A924Q7J7-F1
#
_entry.id   AF-A0A924Q7J7-F1
#
_cell.length_a   1.000
_cell.length_b   1.000
_cell.length_c   1.000
_cell.angle_alpha   90.00
_cell.angle_beta   90.00
_cell.angle_gamma   90.00
#
_symmetry.space_group_name_H-M   'P 1'
#
loop_
_entity.id
_entity.type
_entity.pdbx_description
1 polymer ?
#
loop_
_entity_poly.entity_id
_entity_poly.type
_entity_poly.pdbx_seq_one_letter_code
_entity_poly.pdbx_strand_id
1 'polypeptide(L)'
;MNTLQHCKTAAAIALMCIASGSFAATITKSDYSAGKDRIKATYKADKDACGTSTANAKDICMQQAKGKEKVALAELQYSYSGKDKDGNKVAVAMADSTYSVAKEMCDDKAGQAKTLCRTEAKATHTKAIADAKLQKKVAAATTTAIEDKTDANYKVAVEKCDTMAGEPKTSCVNAAKVRFNKT
;
A
#
# COMPACT_ATOMS: atom_id res chain seq x y z
N MET A 1 -47.75 4.03 7.63
CA MET A 1 -47.57 5.43 8.10
C MET A 1 -46.65 5.41 9.31
N ASN A 2 -45.45 6.00 9.15
CA ASN A 2 -44.63 6.70 10.14
C ASN A 2 -43.14 6.64 9.72
N THR A 3 -42.82 7.59 8.85
CA THR A 3 -41.48 8.15 8.61
C THR A 3 -40.98 8.92 9.83
N LEU A 4 -39.72 8.70 10.21
CA LEU A 4 -38.82 9.58 10.98
C LEU A 4 -37.48 8.80 11.05
N GLN A 5 -36.48 9.00 10.18
CA GLN A 5 -35.71 10.22 9.93
C GLN A 5 -35.11 10.77 11.24
N HIS A 6 -33.79 10.98 11.24
CA HIS A 6 -32.92 11.64 12.25
C HIS A 6 -32.12 10.71 13.18
N CYS A 7 -30.95 10.27 12.71
CA CYS A 7 -29.71 10.67 13.39
C CYS A 7 -28.55 10.69 12.39
N LYS A 8 -28.51 11.77 11.62
CA LYS A 8 -27.30 12.23 10.94
C LYS A 8 -26.41 12.83 12.02
N THR A 9 -25.34 12.14 12.42
CA THR A 9 -24.17 12.80 13.00
C THR A 9 -23.06 12.77 11.97
N ALA A 10 -23.10 13.78 11.10
CA ALA A 10 -21.97 14.21 10.33
C ALA A 10 -20.99 14.87 11.30
N ALA A 11 -19.87 14.19 11.61
CA ALA A 11 -18.69 14.85 12.13
C ALA A 11 -17.79 15.17 10.92
N ALA A 12 -17.91 16.39 10.42
CA ALA A 12 -16.97 16.95 9.46
C ALA A 12 -15.66 17.23 10.19
N ILE A 13 -14.61 16.46 9.88
CA ILE A 13 -13.23 16.90 10.16
C ILE A 13 -12.72 17.50 8.86
N ALA A 14 -12.85 18.82 8.77
CA ALA A 14 -12.09 19.61 7.82
C ALA A 14 -10.61 19.57 8.25
N LEU A 15 -9.76 18.97 7.42
CA LEU A 15 -8.33 19.27 7.44
C LEU A 15 -7.90 19.63 6.03
N MET A 16 -7.92 20.93 5.75
CA MET A 16 -7.26 21.52 4.61
C MET A 16 -5.79 21.69 5.00
N CYS A 17 -4.91 20.82 4.47
CA CYS A 17 -3.48 21.10 4.37
C CYS A 17 -3.11 21.05 2.89
N ILE A 18 -2.94 22.22 2.30
CA ILE A 18 -2.16 22.37 1.07
C ILE A 18 -0.70 22.20 1.48
N ALA A 19 -0.10 21.07 1.13
CA ALA A 19 1.35 20.92 1.13
C ALA A 19 1.80 20.84 -0.33
N SER A 20 2.39 21.94 -0.80
CA SER A 20 3.23 22.01 -1.99
C SER A 20 4.28 20.90 -1.98
N GLY A 21 4.28 20.06 -3.01
CA GLY A 21 5.40 19.20 -3.41
C GLY A 21 6.17 18.52 -2.29
N SER A 22 5.55 17.58 -1.56
CA SER A 22 6.34 16.59 -0.82
C SER A 22 6.90 15.58 -1.82
N PHE A 23 8.20 15.66 -2.12
CA PHE A 23 8.93 14.45 -2.47
C PHE A 23 8.69 13.47 -1.32
N ALA A 24 8.21 12.27 -1.62
CA ALA A 24 8.04 11.23 -0.61
C ALA A 24 9.44 10.89 -0.04
N ALA A 25 9.84 11.61 1.01
CA ALA A 25 11.06 11.33 1.74
C ALA A 25 10.85 9.98 2.40
N THR A 26 11.59 8.97 1.92
CA THR A 26 11.62 7.67 2.55
C THR A 26 12.12 7.81 3.98
N ILE A 27 11.46 7.14 4.93
CA ILE A 27 11.79 7.28 6.36
C ILE A 27 13.21 6.77 6.65
N THR A 28 13.86 7.29 7.70
CA THR A 28 15.21 6.86 8.06
C THR A 28 15.22 5.44 8.65
N LYS A 29 16.40 4.81 8.71
CA LYS A 29 16.57 3.53 9.41
C LYS A 29 16.20 3.61 10.89
N SER A 30 16.44 4.74 11.53
CA SER A 30 16.05 4.99 12.93
C SER A 30 14.53 5.02 13.07
N ASP A 31 13.85 5.77 12.19
CA ASP A 31 12.38 5.85 12.17
C ASP A 31 11.74 4.51 11.86
N TYR A 32 12.34 3.71 10.98
CA TYR A 32 11.90 2.34 10.69
C TYR A 32 12.00 1.43 11.92
N SER A 33 13.11 1.49 12.66
CA SER A 33 13.25 0.72 13.91
C SER A 33 12.22 1.15 14.96
N ALA A 34 12.13 2.45 15.21
CA ALA A 34 11.16 3.00 16.16
C ALA A 34 9.71 2.68 15.74
N GLY A 35 9.43 2.70 14.44
CA GLY A 35 8.15 2.29 13.87
C GLY A 35 7.81 0.84 14.18
N LYS A 36 8.76 -0.08 14.02
CA LYS A 36 8.56 -1.49 14.40
C LYS A 36 8.27 -1.67 15.87
N ASP A 37 9.01 -0.96 16.73
CA ASP A 37 8.82 -1.05 18.18
C ASP A 37 7.43 -0.53 18.58
N ARG A 38 6.99 0.60 17.99
CA ARG A 38 5.63 1.11 18.17
C ARG A 38 4.57 0.11 17.71
N ILE A 39 4.71 -0.47 16.52
CA ILE A 39 3.75 -1.46 15.99
C ILE A 39 3.67 -2.69 16.92
N LYS A 40 4.83 -3.19 17.39
CA LYS A 40 4.88 -4.32 18.33
C LYS A 40 4.20 -3.98 19.66
N ALA A 41 4.40 -2.77 20.18
CA ALA A 41 3.75 -2.30 21.40
C ALA A 41 2.22 -2.20 21.20
N THR A 42 1.77 -1.61 20.09
CA THR A 42 0.34 -1.54 19.74
C THR A 42 -0.28 -2.92 19.58
N TYR A 43 0.38 -3.85 18.89
CA TYR A 43 -0.11 -5.22 18.75
C TYR A 43 -0.24 -5.93 20.10
N LYS A 44 0.75 -5.76 20.99
CA LYS A 44 0.66 -6.28 22.35
C LYS A 44 -0.55 -5.70 23.09
N ALA A 45 -0.74 -4.38 23.06
CA ALA A 45 -1.87 -3.73 23.71
C ALA A 45 -3.22 -4.19 23.15
N ASP A 46 -3.35 -4.29 21.82
CA ASP A 46 -4.56 -4.79 21.14
C ASP A 46 -4.84 -6.24 21.54
N LYS A 47 -3.82 -7.10 21.58
CA LYS A 47 -3.95 -8.49 22.01
C LYS A 47 -4.38 -8.61 23.48
N ASP A 48 -3.79 -7.81 24.36
CA ASP A 48 -4.13 -7.81 25.78
C ASP A 48 -5.58 -7.33 25.98
N ALA A 49 -6.02 -6.32 25.23
CA ALA A 49 -7.42 -5.86 25.20
C ALA A 49 -8.39 -6.95 24.73
N CYS A 50 -8.00 -7.81 23.78
CA CYS A 50 -8.81 -8.97 23.39
C CYS A 50 -9.02 -9.99 24.51
N GLY A 51 -8.25 -9.92 25.60
CA GLY A 51 -8.39 -10.80 26.77
C GLY A 51 -9.75 -10.71 27.45
N THR A 52 -10.48 -9.59 27.32
CA THR A 52 -11.82 -9.40 27.90
C THR A 52 -12.93 -10.07 27.09
N SER A 53 -12.64 -10.49 25.85
CA SER A 53 -13.58 -11.18 24.97
C SER A 53 -13.53 -12.69 25.16
N THR A 54 -14.62 -13.39 24.83
CA THR A 54 -14.74 -14.85 24.97
C THR A 54 -15.18 -15.51 23.67
N ALA A 55 -14.84 -16.79 23.51
CA ALA A 55 -15.22 -17.60 22.34
C ALA A 55 -14.87 -16.90 21.01
N ASN A 56 -15.74 -16.99 20.00
CA ASN A 56 -15.49 -16.44 18.67
C ASN A 56 -15.23 -14.92 18.67
N ALA A 57 -15.82 -14.17 19.61
CA ALA A 57 -15.54 -12.74 19.76
C ALA A 57 -14.06 -12.48 20.12
N LYS A 58 -13.44 -13.39 20.88
CA LYS A 58 -12.00 -13.35 21.15
C LYS A 58 -11.21 -13.65 19.89
N ASP A 59 -11.59 -14.66 19.12
CA ASP A 59 -10.89 -15.04 17.90
C ASP A 59 -10.93 -13.94 16.84
N ILE A 60 -12.10 -13.32 16.63
CA ILE A 60 -12.26 -12.14 15.77
C ILE A 60 -11.32 -11.01 16.22
N CYS A 61 -11.33 -10.67 17.51
CA CYS A 61 -10.48 -9.61 18.06
C CYS A 61 -8.99 -9.91 17.83
N MET A 62 -8.58 -11.16 18.08
CA MET A 62 -7.20 -11.61 17.88
C MET A 62 -6.78 -11.55 16.40
N GLN A 63 -7.66 -11.88 15.45
CA GLN A 63 -7.37 -11.74 14.02
C GLN A 63 -7.33 -10.28 13.57
N GLN A 64 -8.17 -9.41 14.14
CA GLN A 64 -8.11 -7.97 13.88
C GLN A 64 -6.78 -7.38 14.35
N ALA A 65 -6.33 -7.71 15.56
CA ALA A 65 -5.04 -7.27 16.09
C ALA A 65 -3.87 -7.73 15.22
N LYS A 66 -3.83 -9.03 14.85
CA LYS A 66 -2.82 -9.58 13.94
C LYS A 66 -2.87 -8.93 12.55
N GLY A 67 -4.07 -8.66 12.05
CA GLY A 67 -4.28 -8.01 10.76
C GLY A 67 -3.72 -6.60 10.74
N LYS A 68 -4.05 -5.79 11.75
CA LYS A 68 -3.50 -4.45 11.94
C LYS A 68 -1.97 -4.46 12.00
N GLU A 69 -1.38 -5.38 12.77
CA GLU A 69 0.07 -5.53 12.85
C GLU A 69 0.69 -5.80 11.47
N LYS A 70 0.15 -6.77 10.72
CA LYS A 70 0.65 -7.13 9.39
C LYS A 70 0.56 -5.97 8.39
N VAL A 71 -0.57 -5.27 8.37
CA VAL A 71 -0.76 -4.11 7.48
C VAL A 71 0.19 -2.99 7.85
N ALA A 72 0.30 -2.64 9.14
CA ALA A 72 1.20 -1.59 9.61
C ALA A 72 2.67 -1.90 9.30
N LEU A 73 3.10 -3.17 9.44
CA LEU A 73 4.45 -3.58 9.06
C LEU A 73 4.70 -3.46 7.55
N ALA A 74 3.71 -3.78 6.72
CA ALA A 74 3.81 -3.62 5.28
C ALA A 74 3.83 -2.13 4.86
N GLU A 75 3.01 -1.28 5.50
CA GLU A 75 3.01 0.16 5.27
C GLU A 75 4.33 0.80 5.69
N LEU A 76 4.87 0.40 6.85
CA LEU A 76 6.17 0.87 7.33
C LEU A 76 7.30 0.45 6.39
N GLN A 77 7.26 -0.78 5.89
CA GLN A 77 8.18 -1.30 4.87
C GLN A 77 8.10 -0.47 3.58
N TYR A 78 6.90 -0.17 3.10
CA TYR A 78 6.72 0.65 1.91
C TYR A 78 7.18 2.10 2.13
N SER A 79 6.95 2.65 3.33
CA SER A 79 7.37 4.00 3.70
C SER A 79 8.90 4.18 3.70
N TYR A 80 9.67 3.13 4.00
CA TYR A 80 11.13 3.21 3.83
C TYR A 80 11.55 2.98 2.38
N SER A 81 10.91 2.05 1.67
CA SER A 81 11.45 1.60 0.39
C SER A 81 11.05 2.49 -0.77
N GLY A 82 9.84 3.07 -0.71
CA GLY A 82 9.21 3.79 -1.81
C GLY A 82 8.95 2.92 -3.05
N LYS A 83 9.16 1.59 -2.97
CA LYS A 83 9.10 0.69 -4.14
C LYS A 83 7.68 0.19 -4.35
N ASP A 84 7.18 0.25 -5.58
CA ASP A 84 5.84 -0.25 -5.96
C ASP A 84 5.60 -1.70 -5.54
N LYS A 85 6.65 -2.54 -5.61
CA LYS A 85 6.58 -3.94 -5.15
C LYS A 85 6.21 -4.08 -3.67
N ASP A 86 6.63 -3.13 -2.83
CA ASP A 86 6.33 -3.14 -1.39
C ASP A 86 4.97 -2.48 -1.12
N GLY A 87 4.58 -1.46 -1.90
CA GLY A 87 3.21 -0.93 -1.88
C GLY A 87 2.18 -2.02 -2.23
N ASN A 88 2.50 -2.90 -3.18
CA ASN A 88 1.66 -4.05 -3.49
C ASN A 88 1.48 -5.04 -2.32
N LYS A 89 2.52 -5.20 -1.49
CA LYS A 89 2.43 -6.06 -0.29
C LYS A 89 1.45 -5.49 0.74
N VAL A 90 1.26 -4.18 0.79
CA VAL A 90 0.25 -3.54 1.65
C VAL A 90 -1.14 -4.01 1.22
N ALA A 91 -1.45 -3.94 -0.08
CA ALA A 91 -2.73 -4.40 -0.62
C ALA A 91 -3.00 -5.90 -0.35
N VAL A 92 -1.97 -6.74 -0.51
CA VAL A 92 -2.06 -8.18 -0.18
C VAL A 92 -2.28 -8.40 1.31
N ALA A 93 -1.53 -7.71 2.18
CA ALA A 93 -1.68 -7.81 3.63
C ALA A 93 -3.07 -7.38 4.09
N MET A 94 -3.65 -6.33 3.51
CA MET A 94 -5.02 -5.88 3.78
C MET A 94 -6.05 -6.94 3.36
N ALA A 95 -5.89 -7.52 2.16
CA ALA A 95 -6.78 -8.57 1.67
C ALA A 95 -6.75 -9.82 2.57
N ASP A 96 -5.55 -10.31 2.90
CA ASP A 96 -5.37 -11.49 3.76
C ASP A 96 -5.92 -11.27 5.18
N SER A 97 -5.71 -10.07 5.73
CA SER A 97 -6.20 -9.69 7.05
C SER A 97 -7.73 -9.60 7.07
N THR A 98 -8.33 -8.96 6.08
CA THR A 98 -9.79 -8.85 5.93
C THR A 98 -10.43 -10.24 5.79
N TYR A 99 -9.83 -11.10 4.98
CA TYR A 99 -10.29 -12.47 4.81
C TYR A 99 -10.20 -13.29 6.10
N SER A 100 -9.11 -13.15 6.85
CA SER A 100 -8.92 -13.86 8.12
C SER A 100 -9.99 -13.44 9.14
N VAL A 101 -10.26 -12.15 9.27
CA VAL A 101 -11.33 -11.64 10.15
C VAL A 101 -12.70 -12.12 9.67
N ALA A 102 -12.99 -12.03 8.38
CA ALA A 102 -14.26 -12.49 7.82
C ALA A 102 -14.50 -13.98 8.06
N LYS A 103 -13.45 -14.81 8.02
CA LYS A 103 -13.55 -16.24 8.33
C LYS A 103 -14.02 -16.50 9.76
N GLU A 104 -13.47 -15.79 10.74
CA GLU A 104 -13.90 -15.91 12.15
C GLU A 104 -15.33 -15.37 12.31
N MET A 105 -15.69 -14.26 11.66
CA MET A 105 -17.06 -13.75 11.68
C MET A 105 -18.08 -14.73 11.08
N CYS A 106 -17.66 -15.57 10.12
CA CYS A 106 -18.50 -16.63 9.60
C CYS A 106 -18.66 -17.81 10.58
N ASP A 107 -17.78 -17.96 11.56
CA ASP A 107 -17.81 -19.09 12.49
C ASP A 107 -19.00 -19.07 13.46
N ASP A 108 -19.55 -17.88 13.73
CA ASP A 108 -20.81 -17.69 14.47
C ASP A 108 -22.06 -18.19 13.73
N LYS A 109 -21.95 -18.50 12.44
CA LYS A 109 -23.06 -18.99 11.62
C LYS A 109 -23.08 -20.52 11.63
N ALA A 110 -24.22 -21.10 11.24
CA ALA A 110 -24.39 -22.54 11.10
C ALA A 110 -24.97 -22.93 9.73
N GLY A 111 -24.81 -24.21 9.37
CA GLY A 111 -25.38 -24.81 8.16
C GLY A 111 -25.03 -24.07 6.87
N GLN A 112 -26.02 -23.91 5.98
CA GLN A 112 -25.85 -23.25 4.69
C GLN A 112 -25.41 -21.78 4.82
N ALA A 113 -25.85 -21.07 5.86
CA ALA A 113 -25.46 -19.68 6.09
C ALA A 113 -23.95 -19.53 6.37
N LYS A 114 -23.34 -20.49 7.09
CA LYS A 114 -21.89 -20.53 7.29
C LYS A 114 -21.15 -20.78 5.99
N THR A 115 -21.61 -21.76 5.20
CA THR A 115 -21.00 -22.11 3.91
C THR A 115 -21.06 -20.95 2.92
N LEU A 116 -22.21 -20.28 2.82
CA LEU A 116 -22.36 -19.10 1.97
C LEU A 116 -21.42 -17.97 2.42
N CYS A 117 -21.41 -17.64 3.71
CA CYS A 117 -20.52 -16.61 4.27
C CYS A 117 -19.04 -16.88 3.94
N ARG A 118 -18.57 -18.11 4.14
CA ARG A 118 -17.19 -18.49 3.82
C ARG A 118 -16.90 -18.39 2.31
N THR A 119 -17.87 -18.74 1.48
CA THR A 119 -17.76 -18.64 0.02
C THR A 119 -17.65 -17.17 -0.42
N GLU A 120 -18.48 -16.29 0.13
CA GLU A 120 -18.44 -14.84 -0.13
C GLU A 120 -17.13 -14.21 0.36
N ALA A 121 -16.65 -14.57 1.54
CA ALA A 121 -15.38 -14.11 2.08
C ALA A 121 -14.21 -14.52 1.17
N LYS A 122 -14.20 -15.77 0.69
CA LYS A 122 -13.17 -16.27 -0.24
C LYS A 122 -13.26 -15.59 -1.61
N ALA A 123 -14.46 -15.34 -2.11
CA ALA A 123 -14.66 -14.63 -3.37
C ALA A 123 -14.14 -13.19 -3.28
N THR A 124 -14.45 -12.49 -2.18
CA THR A 124 -13.95 -11.14 -1.91
C THR A 124 -12.43 -11.11 -1.81
N HIS A 125 -11.84 -12.06 -1.08
CA HIS A 125 -10.38 -12.21 -0.99
C HIS A 125 -9.75 -12.45 -2.37
N THR A 126 -10.32 -13.36 -3.16
CA THR A 126 -9.82 -13.68 -4.50
C THR A 126 -9.83 -12.46 -5.41
N LYS A 127 -10.91 -11.68 -5.38
CA LYS A 127 -11.02 -10.42 -6.13
C LYS A 127 -9.95 -9.41 -5.69
N ALA A 128 -9.82 -9.17 -4.39
CA ALA A 128 -8.82 -8.23 -3.87
C ALA A 128 -7.37 -8.64 -4.23
N ILE A 129 -7.05 -9.94 -4.19
CA ILE A 129 -5.73 -10.45 -4.61
C ILE A 129 -5.54 -10.31 -6.12
N ALA A 130 -6.58 -10.53 -6.93
CA ALA A 130 -6.52 -10.34 -8.37
C ALA A 130 -6.28 -8.87 -8.73
N ASP A 131 -6.99 -7.94 -8.07
CA ASP A 131 -6.83 -6.50 -8.25
C ASP A 131 -5.42 -6.06 -7.84
N ALA A 132 -4.92 -6.53 -6.69
CA ALA A 132 -3.54 -6.28 -6.27
C ALA A 132 -2.53 -6.79 -7.32
N LYS A 133 -2.72 -7.99 -7.88
CA LYS A 133 -1.85 -8.51 -8.94
C LYS A 133 -1.91 -7.67 -10.22
N LEU A 134 -3.10 -7.18 -10.59
CA LEU A 134 -3.28 -6.31 -11.75
C LEU A 134 -2.52 -4.99 -11.54
N GLN A 135 -2.70 -4.35 -10.39
CA GLN A 135 -2.00 -3.09 -10.05
C GLN A 135 -0.48 -3.26 -10.09
N LYS A 136 0.05 -4.39 -9.60
CA LYS A 136 1.49 -4.71 -9.71
C LYS A 136 1.96 -4.77 -11.16
N LYS A 137 1.17 -5.40 -12.04
CA LYS A 137 1.52 -5.50 -13.48
C LYS A 137 1.46 -4.14 -14.17
N VAL A 138 0.45 -3.32 -13.86
CA VAL A 138 0.30 -1.97 -14.40
C VAL A 138 1.45 -1.07 -13.97
N ALA A 139 1.85 -1.10 -12.69
CA ALA A 139 2.99 -0.35 -12.19
C ALA A 139 4.31 -0.76 -12.88
N ALA A 140 4.55 -2.07 -13.04
CA ALA A 140 5.71 -2.58 -13.76
C ALA A 140 5.72 -2.12 -15.23
N ALA A 141 4.59 -2.27 -15.94
CA ALA A 141 4.47 -1.82 -17.33
C ALA A 141 4.65 -0.31 -17.47
N THR A 142 4.15 0.48 -16.51
CA THR A 142 4.33 1.94 -16.48
C THR A 142 5.80 2.32 -16.31
N THR A 143 6.51 1.62 -15.41
CA THR A 143 7.95 1.82 -15.19
C THR A 143 8.74 1.54 -16.47
N THR A 144 8.52 0.38 -17.10
CA THR A 144 9.16 0.04 -18.38
C THR A 144 8.86 1.07 -19.47
N ALA A 145 7.60 1.50 -19.61
CA ALA A 145 7.23 2.50 -20.60
C ALA A 145 7.89 3.88 -20.34
N ILE A 146 8.13 4.24 -19.08
CA ILE A 146 8.88 5.46 -18.73
C ILE A 146 10.36 5.30 -19.08
N GLU A 147 10.96 4.16 -18.78
CA GLU A 147 12.35 3.84 -19.13
C GLU A 147 12.57 3.89 -20.65
N ASP A 148 11.76 3.19 -21.43
CA ASP A 148 11.83 3.16 -22.90
C ASP A 148 11.73 4.56 -23.51
N LYS A 149 10.78 5.38 -23.04
CA LYS A 149 10.62 6.78 -23.48
C LYS A 149 11.84 7.62 -23.11
N THR A 150 12.37 7.42 -21.91
CA THR A 150 13.56 8.14 -21.44
C THR A 150 14.79 7.76 -22.27
N ASP A 151 14.96 6.48 -22.60
CA ASP A 151 16.03 5.98 -23.46
C ASP A 151 15.94 6.50 -24.88
N ALA A 152 14.75 6.48 -25.49
CA ALA A 152 14.54 7.05 -26.81
C ALA A 152 14.86 8.56 -26.85
N ASN A 153 14.40 9.31 -25.84
CA ASN A 153 14.67 10.75 -25.74
C ASN A 153 16.15 11.04 -25.48
N TYR A 154 16.83 10.23 -24.65
CA TYR A 154 18.26 10.34 -24.43
C TYR A 154 19.05 10.10 -25.71
N LYS A 155 18.70 9.05 -26.48
CA LYS A 155 19.32 8.77 -27.78
C LYS A 155 19.21 9.97 -28.73
N VAL A 156 18.02 10.55 -28.87
CA VAL A 156 17.80 11.76 -29.69
C VAL A 156 18.63 12.95 -29.18
N ALA A 157 18.74 13.12 -27.86
CA ALA A 157 19.53 14.21 -27.29
C ALA A 157 21.03 14.04 -27.57
N VAL A 158 21.56 12.82 -27.48
CA VAL A 158 22.95 12.50 -27.83
C VAL A 158 23.21 12.72 -29.31
N GLU A 159 22.32 12.24 -30.20
CA GLU A 159 22.45 12.46 -31.66
C GLU A 159 22.45 13.96 -32.02
N LYS A 160 21.69 14.80 -31.30
CA LYS A 160 21.76 16.26 -31.48
C LYS A 160 23.12 16.84 -31.08
N CYS A 161 23.76 16.31 -30.04
CA CYS A 161 25.10 16.73 -29.62
C CYS A 161 26.18 16.35 -30.65
N ASP A 162 25.94 15.35 -31.50
CA ASP A 162 26.90 14.92 -32.53
C ASP A 162 27.13 15.96 -33.63
N THR A 163 26.27 16.98 -33.72
CA THR A 163 26.48 18.16 -34.59
C THR A 163 27.60 19.09 -34.09
N MET A 164 28.10 18.86 -32.87
CA MET A 164 29.18 19.64 -32.24
C MET A 164 30.49 18.84 -32.24
N ALA A 165 31.60 19.51 -31.94
CA ALA A 165 32.92 18.88 -31.79
C ALA A 165 33.65 19.39 -30.53
N GLY A 166 34.60 18.61 -30.03
CA GLY A 166 35.43 18.96 -28.88
C GLY A 166 34.65 19.15 -27.56
N GLU A 167 35.12 20.07 -26.73
CA GLU A 167 34.53 20.40 -25.42
C GLU A 167 33.01 20.68 -25.45
N PRO A 168 32.47 21.47 -26.41
CA PRO A 168 31.03 21.66 -26.54
C PRO A 168 30.23 20.35 -26.66
N LYS A 169 30.72 19.38 -27.43
CA LYS A 169 30.06 18.06 -27.57
C LYS A 169 30.07 17.31 -26.25
N THR A 170 31.22 17.25 -25.58
CA THR A 170 31.37 16.57 -24.29
C THR A 170 30.43 17.17 -23.25
N SER A 171 30.37 18.50 -23.15
CA SER A 171 29.43 19.19 -22.25
C SER A 171 27.97 18.91 -22.59
N CYS A 172 27.61 18.91 -23.89
CA CYS A 172 26.25 18.58 -24.34
C CYS A 172 25.82 17.16 -23.92
N VAL A 173 26.68 16.16 -24.14
CA VAL A 173 26.39 14.77 -23.76
C VAL A 173 26.29 14.61 -22.25
N ASN A 174 27.16 15.26 -21.47
CA ASN A 174 27.09 15.22 -20.00
C ASN A 174 25.79 15.85 -19.48
N ALA A 175 25.38 16.98 -20.06
CA ALA A 175 24.09 17.59 -19.74
C ALA A 175 22.91 16.67 -20.08
N ALA A 176 22.98 15.93 -21.20
CA ALA A 176 21.97 14.93 -21.57
C ALA A 176 21.92 13.78 -20.56
N LYS A 177 23.07 13.24 -20.12
CA LYS A 177 23.12 12.18 -19.10
C LYS A 177 22.48 12.62 -17.79
N VAL A 178 22.76 13.84 -17.33
CA VAL A 178 22.14 14.41 -16.13
C VAL A 178 20.64 14.58 -16.33
N ARG A 179 20.22 15.16 -17.46
CA ARG A 179 18.80 15.42 -17.76
C ARG A 179 17.95 14.15 -17.81
N PHE A 180 18.49 13.05 -18.34
CA PHE A 180 17.77 11.80 -18.53
C PHE A 180 18.11 10.72 -17.49
N ASN A 181 18.89 11.08 -16.46
CA ASN A 181 19.32 10.16 -15.41
C ASN A 181 20.01 8.89 -15.97
N LYS A 182 20.89 9.08 -16.97
CA LYS A 182 21.69 8.03 -17.64
C LYS A 182 23.18 8.10 -17.25
N THR A 183 23.43 8.54 -16.02
CA THR A 183 24.77 8.59 -15.41
C THR A 183 25.37 7.21 -15.24
#